data_AF-A0A1M6XK46-F1
#
_entry.id   AF-A0A1M6XK46-F1
#
_cell.length_a   1.000
_cell.length_b   1.000
_cell.length_c   1.000
_cell.angle_alpha   90.00
_cell.angle_beta   90.00
_cell.angle_gamma   90.00
#
_symmetry.space_group_name_H-M   'P 1'
#
loop_
_entity.id
_entity.type
_entity.pdbx_description
1 polymer ?
#
loop_
_entity_poly.entity_id
_entity_poly.type
_entity_poly.pdbx_seq_one_letter_code
_entity_poly.pdbx_strand_id
1 'polypeptide(L)'
;MSYELRIMKNSYISFLFVLLAAAVMCAAAPLKSGKGAKLTSGSAIVMGAVESKNLFEGDRLFAVLDSVGGSGTWMEWDVNGVKDPSVMEVLNPLLKSSNKPKMVWVLTEREDGNAKPLMAVLLPKGNGETIVFYELKSLDAKPEALSINGVLDPLVVLRDYRQVNDNEFVHRDQPNLKAYVNKNIIRLSYEKRGENPLVLDPGFSKKNMMEKRVVLRDFEDYFKYEYSLMLRAFVQSTRSIFNWQAWHWYMPSWNGKFMMKQDELEAILNRGITPDFFILFKATTPKGESIELRTNGSGLSVLEVKTKN
;
A
#
# COMPACT_ATOMS: atom_id res chain seq x y z
N MET A 1 10.86 8.76 41.58
CA MET A 1 12.15 9.49 41.71
C MET A 1 13.03 9.02 40.55
N SER A 2 13.33 9.75 39.49
CA SER A 2 13.13 11.16 39.10
C SER A 2 13.50 11.27 37.60
N TYR A 3 12.53 11.51 36.72
CA TYR A 3 12.77 11.88 35.31
C TYR A 3 11.82 12.97 34.78
N GLU A 4 11.03 13.59 35.66
CA GLU A 4 10.07 14.66 35.29
C GLU A 4 10.58 16.10 35.54
N LEU A 5 11.88 16.30 35.79
CA LEU A 5 12.40 17.61 36.21
C LEU A 5 13.54 18.16 35.34
N ARG A 6 13.62 17.77 34.05
CA ARG A 6 14.69 18.24 33.15
C ARG A 6 14.28 18.81 31.79
N ILE A 7 12.99 19.08 31.54
CA ILE A 7 12.51 19.65 30.25
C ILE A 7 11.75 20.99 30.45
N MET A 8 11.98 21.70 31.56
CA MET A 8 11.36 23.02 31.81
C MET A 8 12.36 24.17 31.95
N LYS A 9 13.49 24.15 31.22
CA LYS A 9 14.44 25.28 31.25
C LYS A 9 15.04 25.75 29.92
N ASN A 10 14.53 25.29 28.77
CA ASN A 10 14.95 25.81 27.46
C ASN A 10 13.78 26.34 26.59
N SER A 11 12.63 26.65 27.20
CA SER A 11 11.40 27.10 26.51
C SER A 11 11.40 28.56 26.03
N TYR A 12 12.53 29.25 25.91
CA TYR A 12 12.51 30.65 25.46
C TYR A 12 13.49 31.01 24.33
N ILE A 13 14.30 30.05 23.84
CA ILE A 13 15.21 30.29 22.70
C ILE A 13 14.76 29.56 21.42
N SER A 14 13.90 28.53 21.53
CA SER A 14 13.37 27.79 20.37
C SER A 14 12.15 28.43 19.71
N PHE A 15 11.51 29.43 20.32
CA PHE A 15 10.31 30.06 19.76
C PHE A 15 10.61 31.09 18.65
N LEU A 16 11.85 31.61 18.59
CA LEU A 16 12.25 32.53 17.52
C LEU A 16 12.68 31.82 16.22
N PHE A 17 13.09 30.56 16.29
CA PHE A 17 13.46 29.76 15.11
C PHE A 17 12.26 29.09 14.43
N VAL A 18 11.16 28.84 15.16
CA VAL A 18 9.93 28.27 14.58
C VAL A 18 9.13 29.31 13.78
N LEU A 19 9.29 30.61 14.06
CA LEU A 19 8.66 31.68 13.28
C LEU A 19 9.46 32.07 12.01
N LEU A 20 10.75 31.75 11.93
CA LEU A 20 11.56 31.99 10.73
C LEU A 20 11.52 30.83 9.71
N ALA A 21 11.20 29.61 10.16
CA ALA A 21 10.94 28.47 9.27
C ALA A 21 9.53 28.50 8.62
N ALA A 22 8.63 29.33 9.14
CA ALA A 22 7.30 29.57 8.55
C ALA A 22 7.31 30.55 7.36
N ALA A 23 8.44 31.20 7.07
CA ALA A 23 8.57 32.20 6.01
C ALA A 23 9.08 31.63 4.65
N VAL A 24 9.32 30.32 4.56
CA VAL A 24 9.54 29.61 3.28
C VAL A 24 8.40 28.60 3.05
N MET A 25 7.17 28.97 3.44
CA MET A 25 5.99 28.38 2.83
C MET A 25 5.82 29.05 1.47
N CYS A 26 6.29 28.38 0.41
CA CYS A 26 5.77 28.61 -0.92
C CYS A 26 4.25 28.52 -0.83
N ALA A 27 3.60 29.67 -0.92
CA ALA A 27 2.17 29.77 -1.10
C ALA A 27 1.77 28.81 -2.24
N ALA A 28 0.99 27.79 -1.92
CA ALA A 28 0.15 27.14 -2.91
C ALA A 28 -0.84 28.19 -3.39
N ALA A 29 -0.44 28.96 -4.40
CA ALA A 29 -1.33 29.94 -5.00
C ALA A 29 -2.44 29.17 -5.73
N PRO A 30 -3.73 29.46 -5.48
CA PRO A 30 -4.79 28.97 -6.33
C PRO A 30 -4.59 29.58 -7.73
N LEU A 31 -4.11 28.77 -8.66
CA LEU A 31 -3.90 29.21 -10.04
C LEU A 31 -5.27 29.48 -10.67
N LYS A 32 -5.54 30.77 -10.93
CA LYS A 32 -6.54 31.18 -11.92
C LYS A 32 -6.21 30.48 -13.23
N SER A 33 -7.22 29.85 -13.84
CA SER A 33 -7.12 29.11 -15.10
C SER A 33 -6.57 29.98 -16.23
N GLY A 34 -5.25 29.89 -16.46
CA GLY A 34 -4.63 30.34 -17.69
C GLY A 34 -5.09 29.46 -18.84
N LYS A 35 -5.34 30.07 -20.01
CA LYS A 35 -5.71 29.38 -21.25
C LYS A 35 -4.60 28.40 -21.68
N GLY A 36 -4.70 27.16 -21.21
CA GLY A 36 -3.93 26.00 -21.60
C GLY A 36 -4.79 24.79 -21.28
N ALA A 37 -4.88 23.86 -22.24
CA ALA A 37 -5.65 22.61 -22.24
C ALA A 37 -6.55 22.36 -21.00
N LYS A 38 -7.88 22.31 -21.18
CA LYS A 38 -8.82 21.86 -20.15
C LYS A 38 -8.27 20.60 -19.48
N LEU A 39 -7.73 20.74 -18.27
CA LEU A 39 -7.24 19.64 -17.42
C LEU A 39 -8.39 18.83 -16.81
N THR A 40 -9.63 19.14 -17.20
CA THR A 40 -10.84 18.43 -16.81
C THR A 40 -11.56 17.89 -18.03
N SER A 41 -11.60 16.58 -18.15
CA SER A 41 -12.80 15.92 -18.65
C SER A 41 -13.31 15.06 -17.50
N GLY A 42 -14.44 15.46 -16.91
CA GLY A 42 -15.17 14.58 -16.00
C GLY A 42 -15.61 15.17 -14.67
N SER A 43 -16.10 14.28 -13.80
CA SER A 43 -16.69 14.57 -12.48
C SER A 43 -15.67 14.83 -11.37
N ALA A 44 -14.38 14.57 -11.61
CA ALA A 44 -13.31 14.83 -10.67
C ALA A 44 -13.02 16.34 -10.51
N ILE A 45 -12.76 16.77 -9.28
CA ILE A 45 -12.45 18.17 -8.95
C ILE A 45 -10.95 18.34 -8.91
N VAL A 46 -10.39 19.30 -9.65
CA VAL A 46 -8.97 19.64 -9.54
C VAL A 46 -8.75 20.41 -8.24
N MET A 47 -7.98 19.83 -7.33
CA MET A 47 -7.68 20.41 -6.01
C MET A 47 -6.52 21.41 -6.09
N GLY A 48 -5.59 21.19 -7.02
CA GLY A 48 -4.44 22.05 -7.22
C GLY A 48 -3.34 21.37 -8.02
N ALA A 49 -2.25 22.09 -8.24
CA ALA A 49 -1.05 21.55 -8.86
C ALA A 49 0.20 22.14 -8.19
N VAL A 50 1.23 21.31 -8.07
CA VAL A 50 2.55 21.73 -7.56
C VAL A 50 3.56 21.51 -8.67
N GLU A 51 4.29 22.57 -9.00
CA GLU A 51 5.27 22.57 -10.09
C GLU A 51 6.70 22.59 -9.55
N SER A 52 7.58 21.87 -10.21
CA SER A 52 9.02 21.91 -10.00
C SER A 52 9.73 22.20 -11.31
N LYS A 53 10.74 23.08 -11.26
CA LYS A 53 11.59 23.39 -12.42
C LYS A 53 12.54 22.24 -12.77
N ASN A 54 12.78 21.35 -11.82
CA ASN A 54 13.58 20.13 -11.96
C ASN A 54 12.69 18.90 -11.73
N LEU A 55 13.20 17.71 -12.00
CA LEU A 55 12.54 16.47 -11.58
C LEU A 55 12.37 16.46 -10.06
N PHE A 56 11.26 15.90 -9.57
CA PHE A 56 11.08 15.70 -8.12
C PHE A 56 12.05 14.64 -7.61
N GLU A 57 12.80 14.97 -6.56
CA GLU A 57 13.50 13.98 -5.76
C GLU A 57 12.50 13.18 -4.92
N GLY A 58 12.81 11.91 -4.58
CA GLY A 58 11.89 11.00 -3.89
C GLY A 58 11.29 11.58 -2.60
N ASP A 59 12.14 12.07 -1.69
CA ASP A 59 11.68 12.63 -0.41
C ASP A 59 10.78 13.85 -0.61
N ARG A 60 11.14 14.72 -1.58
CA ARG A 60 10.35 15.90 -1.91
C ARG A 60 9.03 15.55 -2.58
N LEU A 61 9.01 14.53 -3.44
CA LEU A 61 7.81 14.02 -4.09
C LEU A 61 6.79 13.57 -3.04
N PHE A 62 7.21 12.72 -2.10
CA PHE A 62 6.33 12.22 -1.06
C PHE A 62 5.93 13.31 -0.06
N ALA A 63 6.82 14.23 0.31
CA ALA A 63 6.44 15.39 1.12
C ALA A 63 5.34 16.25 0.45
N VAL A 64 5.38 16.40 -0.89
CA VAL A 64 4.33 17.10 -1.64
C VAL A 64 3.02 16.30 -1.64
N LEU A 65 3.08 14.98 -1.82
CA LEU A 65 1.89 14.12 -1.73
C LEU A 65 1.25 14.21 -0.34
N ASP A 66 2.05 14.11 0.73
CA ASP A 66 1.58 14.16 2.12
C ASP A 66 1.07 15.55 2.52
N SER A 67 1.60 16.62 1.92
CA SER A 67 1.08 17.99 2.16
C SER A 67 -0.38 18.17 1.74
N VAL A 68 -0.87 17.33 0.82
CA VAL A 68 -2.27 17.34 0.35
C VAL A 68 -3.06 16.18 0.95
N GLY A 69 -2.45 14.99 1.04
CA GLY A 69 -3.09 13.76 1.50
C GLY A 69 -3.10 13.56 3.02
N GLY A 70 -2.33 14.35 3.77
CA GLY A 70 -2.14 14.15 5.21
C GLY A 70 -1.34 12.88 5.52
N SER A 71 -1.77 12.13 6.53
CA SER A 71 -1.14 10.89 6.99
C SER A 71 -1.51 9.64 6.17
N GLY A 72 -2.33 9.83 5.13
CA GLY A 72 -2.84 8.74 4.30
C GLY A 72 -1.77 8.05 3.46
N THR A 73 -1.95 6.76 3.16
CA THR A 73 -1.00 5.99 2.34
C THR A 73 -1.30 6.14 0.84
N TRP A 74 -0.45 6.86 0.12
CA TRP A 74 -0.51 6.97 -1.34
C TRP A 74 -0.12 5.66 -2.02
N MET A 75 -1.01 5.13 -2.85
CA MET A 75 -0.83 3.86 -3.57
C MET A 75 -0.68 4.13 -5.06
N GLU A 76 0.43 3.69 -5.65
CA GLU A 76 0.65 3.84 -7.10
C GLU A 76 -0.40 3.03 -7.89
N TRP A 77 -0.95 3.64 -8.94
CA TRP A 77 -1.87 3.00 -9.87
C TRP A 77 -1.11 2.14 -10.87
N ASP A 78 -1.60 0.93 -11.07
CA ASP A 78 -1.03 -0.02 -12.01
C ASP A 78 -1.72 0.03 -13.37
N VAL A 79 -0.95 0.24 -14.43
CA VAL A 79 -1.43 0.23 -15.82
C VAL A 79 -1.88 -1.17 -16.27
N ASN A 80 -1.45 -2.23 -15.62
CA ASN A 80 -1.92 -3.59 -15.87
C ASN A 80 -3.02 -4.03 -14.89
N GLY A 81 -3.39 -3.17 -13.94
CA GLY A 81 -4.49 -3.42 -13.02
C GLY A 81 -5.87 -3.01 -13.57
N VAL A 82 -6.91 -3.43 -12.85
CA VAL A 82 -8.32 -3.09 -13.08
C VAL A 82 -8.49 -1.59 -13.24
N LYS A 83 -9.29 -1.21 -14.22
CA LYS A 83 -9.52 0.18 -14.62
C LYS A 83 -10.73 0.74 -13.89
N ASP A 84 -10.48 1.41 -12.78
CA ASP A 84 -11.52 2.11 -12.04
C ASP A 84 -12.12 3.24 -12.90
N PRO A 85 -13.46 3.28 -13.11
CA PRO A 85 -14.09 4.26 -13.99
C PRO A 85 -13.77 5.71 -13.59
N SER A 86 -13.82 6.02 -12.30
CA SER A 86 -13.57 7.37 -11.77
C SER A 86 -12.11 7.80 -11.98
N VAL A 87 -11.16 6.86 -11.83
CA VAL A 87 -9.74 7.10 -12.16
C VAL A 87 -9.56 7.31 -13.67
N MET A 88 -10.16 6.45 -14.49
CA MET A 88 -10.00 6.50 -15.93
C MET A 88 -10.66 7.71 -16.58
N GLU A 89 -11.70 8.28 -15.98
CA GLU A 89 -12.30 9.54 -16.42
C GLU A 89 -11.26 10.65 -16.52
N VAL A 90 -10.33 10.72 -15.55
CA VAL A 90 -9.22 11.67 -15.53
C VAL A 90 -8.05 11.22 -16.40
N LEU A 91 -7.69 9.92 -16.37
CA LEU A 91 -6.49 9.44 -17.06
C LEU A 91 -6.67 9.29 -18.57
N ASN A 92 -7.87 8.95 -19.07
CA ASN A 92 -8.09 8.68 -20.50
C ASN A 92 -7.66 9.83 -21.43
N PRO A 93 -7.99 11.11 -21.17
CA PRO A 93 -7.49 12.23 -21.96
C PRO A 93 -5.98 12.40 -21.84
N LEU A 94 -5.43 12.25 -20.63
CA LEU A 94 -4.00 12.44 -20.35
C LEU A 94 -3.14 11.40 -21.05
N LEU A 95 -3.59 10.14 -21.08
CA LEU A 95 -2.93 9.03 -21.78
C LEU A 95 -2.93 9.19 -23.30
N LYS A 96 -3.92 9.91 -23.86
CA LYS A 96 -4.00 10.26 -25.29
C LYS A 96 -3.25 11.55 -25.64
N SER A 97 -2.83 12.31 -24.64
CA SER A 97 -2.08 13.56 -24.84
C SER A 97 -0.60 13.29 -25.13
N SER A 98 0.08 14.29 -25.68
CA SER A 98 1.56 14.26 -25.80
C SER A 98 2.26 14.33 -24.45
N ASN A 99 1.58 14.84 -23.41
CA ASN A 99 2.12 14.98 -22.07
C ASN A 99 1.62 13.86 -21.15
N LYS A 100 2.04 12.63 -21.43
CA LYS A 100 1.56 11.43 -20.72
C LYS A 100 1.97 11.43 -19.24
N PRO A 101 1.12 10.93 -18.34
CA PRO A 101 1.49 10.70 -16.95
C PRO A 101 2.75 9.85 -16.82
N LYS A 102 3.68 10.29 -15.98
CA LYS A 102 4.85 9.50 -15.57
C LYS A 102 4.49 8.51 -14.48
N MET A 103 3.75 8.98 -13.48
CA MET A 103 3.27 8.19 -12.34
C MET A 103 1.93 8.72 -11.87
N VAL A 104 1.12 7.84 -11.28
CA VAL A 104 -0.19 8.16 -10.75
C VAL A 104 -0.31 7.48 -9.39
N TRP A 105 -0.79 8.20 -8.39
CA TRP A 105 -1.09 7.65 -7.06
C TRP A 105 -2.53 7.94 -6.69
N VAL A 106 -3.11 7.03 -5.92
CA VAL A 106 -4.45 7.13 -5.36
C VAL A 106 -4.35 7.00 -3.85
N LEU A 107 -5.06 7.87 -3.15
CA LEU A 107 -5.23 7.82 -1.72
C LEU A 107 -6.69 7.55 -1.39
N THR A 108 -6.95 6.46 -0.67
CA THR A 108 -8.32 6.00 -0.34
C THR A 108 -8.73 6.29 1.09
N GLU A 109 -7.76 6.38 2.00
CA GLU A 109 -7.97 6.58 3.43
C GLU A 109 -7.61 8.02 3.78
N ARG A 110 -8.57 8.75 4.34
CA ARG A 110 -8.39 10.13 4.79
C ARG A 110 -8.99 10.28 6.19
N GLU A 111 -8.33 11.08 7.03
CA GLU A 111 -8.65 11.20 8.46
C GLU A 111 -10.07 11.75 8.71
N ASP A 112 -10.61 12.50 7.75
CA ASP A 112 -12.00 12.93 7.74
C ASP A 112 -12.90 11.83 7.16
N GLY A 113 -13.69 11.16 8.01
CA GLY A 113 -14.52 9.99 7.66
C GLY A 113 -15.58 10.15 6.54
N ASN A 114 -15.59 11.28 5.83
CA ASN A 114 -16.38 11.53 4.62
C ASN A 114 -15.53 12.03 3.43
N ALA A 115 -14.19 12.02 3.54
CA ALA A 115 -13.34 12.47 2.46
C ALA A 115 -13.38 11.52 1.29
N LYS A 116 -13.52 12.11 0.11
CA LYS A 116 -13.46 11.35 -1.12
C LYS A 116 -12.01 10.97 -1.45
N PRO A 117 -11.81 9.90 -2.24
CA PRO A 117 -10.48 9.49 -2.66
C PRO A 117 -9.76 10.62 -3.41
N LEU A 118 -8.46 10.74 -3.17
CA LEU A 118 -7.61 11.66 -3.91
C LEU A 118 -6.79 10.90 -4.94
N MET A 119 -6.48 11.56 -6.04
CA MET A 119 -5.56 11.06 -7.06
C MET A 119 -4.53 12.14 -7.36
N ALA A 120 -3.27 11.76 -7.39
CA ALA A 120 -2.15 12.61 -7.79
C ALA A 120 -1.58 12.09 -9.10
N VAL A 121 -1.36 12.98 -10.08
CA VAL A 121 -0.83 12.65 -11.40
C VAL A 121 0.45 13.44 -11.63
N LEU A 122 1.58 12.75 -11.77
CA LEU A 122 2.86 13.34 -12.14
C LEU A 122 2.95 13.47 -13.66
N LEU A 123 3.05 14.70 -14.14
CA LEU A 123 3.15 15.05 -15.56
C LEU A 123 4.53 15.67 -15.86
N PRO A 124 5.11 15.39 -17.04
CA PRO A 124 6.27 16.14 -17.52
C PRO A 124 5.93 17.64 -17.70
N LYS A 125 6.90 18.53 -17.46
CA LYS A 125 6.77 19.96 -17.78
C LYS A 125 8.13 20.55 -18.19
N GLY A 126 8.45 20.49 -19.49
CA GLY A 126 9.75 20.94 -20.00
C GLY A 126 10.89 20.12 -19.36
N ASN A 127 11.83 20.81 -18.71
CA ASN A 127 12.91 20.17 -17.95
C ASN A 127 12.50 19.73 -16.53
N GLY A 128 11.29 20.10 -16.10
CA GLY A 128 10.77 19.81 -14.78
C GLY A 128 9.51 18.94 -14.82
N GLU A 129 8.74 19.00 -13.74
CA GLU A 129 7.57 18.16 -13.50
C GLU A 129 6.47 18.92 -12.79
N THR A 130 5.23 18.45 -12.97
CA THR A 130 4.06 18.98 -12.27
C THR A 130 3.26 17.82 -11.69
N ILE A 131 2.90 17.93 -10.41
CA ILE A 131 1.96 17.00 -9.77
C ILE A 131 0.62 17.71 -9.73
N VAL A 132 -0.40 17.11 -10.35
CA VAL A 132 -1.77 17.61 -10.32
C VAL A 132 -2.60 16.72 -9.40
N PHE A 133 -3.34 17.35 -8.50
CA PHE A 133 -4.20 16.67 -7.53
C PHE A 133 -5.67 16.77 -7.94
N TYR A 134 -6.35 15.63 -7.86
CA TYR A 134 -7.75 15.46 -8.18
C TYR A 134 -8.47 14.84 -6.98
N GLU A 135 -9.63 15.39 -6.63
CA GLU A 135 -10.59 14.71 -5.77
C GLU A 135 -11.54 13.90 -6.65
N LEU A 136 -11.51 12.57 -6.49
CA LEU A 136 -12.38 11.66 -7.20
C LEU A 136 -13.76 11.62 -6.52
N LYS A 137 -14.80 11.21 -7.25
CA LYS A 137 -16.13 11.03 -6.64
C LYS A 137 -16.18 9.81 -5.72
N SER A 138 -15.59 8.71 -6.16
CA SER A 138 -15.53 7.40 -5.50
C SER A 138 -14.48 6.53 -6.19
N LEU A 139 -14.21 5.35 -5.63
CA LEU A 139 -13.64 4.22 -6.37
C LEU A 139 -14.76 3.21 -6.57
N ASP A 140 -15.21 3.08 -7.81
CA ASP A 140 -16.45 2.40 -8.19
C ASP A 140 -16.25 1.20 -9.13
N ALA A 141 -15.00 0.74 -9.28
CA ALA A 141 -14.70 -0.54 -9.90
C ALA A 141 -15.49 -1.69 -9.23
N LYS A 142 -16.15 -2.51 -10.06
CA LYS A 142 -16.81 -3.73 -9.58
C LYS A 142 -15.78 -4.81 -9.28
N PRO A 143 -15.97 -5.65 -8.24
CA PRO A 143 -15.08 -6.76 -7.95
C PRO A 143 -14.87 -7.67 -9.17
N GLU A 144 -13.61 -7.84 -9.55
CA GLU A 144 -13.17 -8.76 -10.59
C GLU A 144 -12.41 -9.95 -9.98
N ALA A 145 -12.43 -11.10 -10.66
CA ALA A 145 -11.67 -12.25 -10.22
C ALA A 145 -10.16 -11.92 -10.20
N LEU A 146 -9.49 -12.30 -9.11
CA LEU A 146 -8.04 -12.17 -9.00
C LEU A 146 -7.37 -13.03 -10.08
N SER A 147 -6.44 -12.43 -10.80
CA SER A 147 -5.65 -13.07 -11.84
C SER A 147 -4.21 -12.56 -11.80
N ILE A 148 -3.31 -13.37 -12.35
CA ILE A 148 -1.91 -13.03 -12.52
C ILE A 148 -1.69 -12.62 -13.98
N ASN A 149 -0.93 -11.54 -14.18
CA ASN A 149 -0.62 -11.07 -15.52
C ASN A 149 0.35 -12.03 -16.22
N GLY A 150 0.14 -12.27 -17.52
CA GLY A 150 0.81 -13.36 -18.25
C GLY A 150 2.28 -13.13 -18.59
N VAL A 151 2.79 -11.90 -18.47
CA VAL A 151 4.21 -11.58 -18.68
C VAL A 151 4.72 -10.89 -17.43
N LEU A 152 5.43 -11.66 -16.60
CA LEU A 152 6.10 -11.17 -15.39
C LEU A 152 7.60 -11.17 -15.65
N ASP A 153 8.09 -10.17 -16.37
CA ASP A 153 9.53 -9.92 -16.39
C ASP A 153 9.94 -9.52 -14.96
N PRO A 154 10.78 -10.31 -14.27
CA PRO A 154 11.20 -10.01 -12.90
C PRO A 154 11.79 -8.61 -12.76
N LEU A 155 12.47 -8.10 -13.80
CA LEU A 155 13.07 -6.77 -13.79
C LEU A 155 12.04 -5.64 -13.84
N VAL A 156 10.85 -5.91 -14.41
CA VAL A 156 9.74 -4.96 -14.47
C VAL A 156 8.94 -5.00 -13.17
N VAL A 157 8.60 -6.20 -12.70
CA VAL A 157 7.72 -6.38 -11.53
C VAL A 157 8.44 -6.14 -10.20
N LEU A 158 9.77 -6.35 -10.16
CA LEU A 158 10.65 -6.11 -9.01
C LEU A 158 11.57 -4.90 -9.22
N ARG A 159 11.07 -3.83 -9.86
CA ARG A 159 11.82 -2.59 -10.15
C ARG A 159 12.62 -2.07 -8.95
N ASP A 160 12.01 -2.12 -7.77
CA ASP A 160 12.57 -1.57 -6.52
C ASP A 160 13.53 -2.54 -5.82
N TYR A 161 13.84 -3.68 -6.47
CA TYR A 161 14.78 -4.69 -6.01
C TYR A 161 16.05 -4.68 -6.87
N ARG A 162 17.13 -5.20 -6.29
CA ARG A 162 18.35 -5.55 -7.01
C ARG A 162 18.45 -7.07 -7.12
N GLN A 163 18.84 -7.56 -8.29
CA GLN A 163 19.11 -8.97 -8.49
C GLN A 163 20.41 -9.37 -7.78
N VAL A 164 20.38 -10.46 -7.03
CA VAL A 164 21.54 -11.04 -6.33
C VAL A 164 22.06 -12.28 -7.05
N ASN A 165 21.15 -13.09 -7.58
CA ASN A 165 21.46 -14.22 -8.46
C ASN A 165 20.30 -14.45 -9.44
N ASP A 166 20.37 -15.49 -10.26
CA ASP A 166 19.39 -15.77 -11.32
C ASP A 166 17.93 -15.81 -10.84
N ASN A 167 17.69 -16.20 -9.59
CA ASN A 167 16.36 -16.37 -9.04
C ASN A 167 16.08 -15.53 -7.79
N GLU A 168 17.04 -14.78 -7.26
CA GLU A 168 16.92 -14.05 -5.99
C GLU A 168 17.13 -12.54 -6.17
N PHE A 169 16.26 -11.78 -5.51
CA PHE A 169 16.24 -10.33 -5.51
C PHE A 169 16.11 -9.81 -4.08
N VAL A 170 16.74 -8.68 -3.79
CA VAL A 170 16.69 -8.01 -2.49
C VAL A 170 16.24 -6.57 -2.69
N HIS A 171 15.30 -6.10 -1.89
CA HIS A 171 14.81 -4.72 -1.99
C HIS A 171 15.96 -3.73 -1.78
N ARG A 172 15.97 -2.63 -2.54
CA ARG A 172 17.09 -1.65 -2.52
C ARG A 172 17.25 -1.00 -1.15
N ASP A 173 16.12 -0.65 -0.52
CA ASP A 173 16.10 0.09 0.75
C ASP A 173 15.81 -0.78 1.98
N GLN A 174 15.35 -2.03 1.79
CA GLN A 174 14.86 -2.90 2.86
C GLN A 174 15.47 -4.30 2.72
N PRO A 175 16.68 -4.55 3.24
CA PRO A 175 17.42 -5.77 2.97
C PRO A 175 16.77 -7.05 3.54
N ASN A 176 15.81 -6.91 4.44
CA ASN A 176 14.98 -7.99 4.97
C ASN A 176 13.75 -8.33 4.09
N LEU A 177 13.53 -7.57 3.02
CA LEU A 177 12.53 -7.84 1.99
C LEU A 177 13.22 -8.48 0.79
N LYS A 178 12.88 -9.74 0.53
CA LYS A 178 13.49 -10.56 -0.53
C LYS A 178 12.44 -11.14 -1.45
N ALA A 179 12.77 -11.29 -2.72
CA ALA A 179 11.97 -12.02 -3.69
C ALA A 179 12.78 -13.19 -4.26
N TYR A 180 12.11 -14.33 -4.42
CA TYR A 180 12.60 -15.47 -5.17
C TYR A 180 11.65 -15.72 -6.33
N VAL A 181 12.18 -15.79 -7.55
CA VAL A 181 11.39 -15.98 -8.77
C VAL A 181 12.00 -17.12 -9.56
N ASN A 182 11.17 -18.10 -9.91
CA ASN A 182 11.50 -19.11 -10.91
C ASN A 182 10.30 -19.30 -11.84
N LYS A 183 10.39 -20.27 -12.77
CA LYS A 183 9.33 -20.53 -13.77
C LYS A 183 7.93 -20.72 -13.17
N ASN A 184 7.84 -21.29 -11.97
CA ASN A 184 6.58 -21.76 -11.39
C ASN A 184 6.19 -21.05 -10.09
N ILE A 185 7.11 -20.26 -9.52
CA ILE A 185 6.97 -19.71 -8.18
C ILE A 185 7.49 -18.28 -8.16
N ILE A 186 6.67 -17.37 -7.64
CA ILE A 186 7.13 -16.09 -7.12
C ILE A 186 6.90 -16.13 -5.62
N ARG A 187 7.97 -15.94 -4.85
CA ARG A 187 7.92 -15.89 -3.39
C ARG A 187 8.53 -14.59 -2.91
N LEU A 188 7.73 -13.75 -2.25
CA LEU A 188 8.24 -12.58 -1.53
C LEU A 188 8.25 -12.92 -0.05
N SER A 189 9.30 -12.50 0.65
CA SER A 189 9.47 -12.75 2.08
C SER A 189 9.96 -11.49 2.78
N TYR A 190 9.42 -11.26 3.97
CA TYR A 190 9.78 -10.16 4.85
C TYR A 190 10.07 -10.72 6.24
N GLU A 191 11.25 -10.41 6.77
CA GLU A 191 11.68 -10.83 8.10
C GLU A 191 11.79 -9.61 9.05
N LYS A 192 10.95 -9.58 10.09
CA LYS A 192 10.99 -8.59 11.16
C LYS A 192 11.73 -9.16 12.35
N ARG A 193 12.93 -8.65 12.62
CA ARG A 193 13.77 -9.13 13.72
C ARG A 193 13.26 -8.58 15.06
N GLY A 194 13.28 -9.43 16.09
CA GLY A 194 13.08 -9.02 17.48
C GLY A 194 11.63 -8.92 17.95
N GLU A 195 10.66 -9.45 17.19
CA GLU A 195 9.29 -9.57 17.67
C GLU A 195 9.11 -10.79 18.57
N ASN A 196 8.24 -10.62 19.58
CA ASN A 196 7.79 -11.75 20.38
C ASN A 196 6.90 -12.64 19.50
N PRO A 197 7.14 -13.96 19.50
CA PRO A 197 6.33 -14.87 18.71
C PRO A 197 4.88 -14.86 19.20
N LEU A 198 3.94 -14.99 18.26
CA LEU A 198 2.54 -15.25 18.55
C LEU A 198 2.44 -16.60 19.26
N VAL A 199 2.09 -16.57 20.54
CA VAL A 199 1.95 -17.77 21.37
C VAL A 199 0.48 -18.17 21.43
N LEU A 200 0.19 -19.43 21.07
CA LEU A 200 -1.14 -19.99 21.27
C LEU A 200 -1.39 -20.23 22.76
N ASP A 201 -2.59 -19.90 23.25
CA ASP A 201 -3.00 -20.26 24.60
C ASP A 201 -3.26 -21.78 24.68
N PRO A 202 -2.44 -22.57 25.41
CA PRO A 202 -2.60 -24.02 25.50
C PRO A 202 -3.91 -24.44 26.18
N GLY A 203 -4.54 -23.53 26.92
CA GLY A 203 -5.82 -23.69 27.59
C GLY A 203 -7.02 -23.23 26.77
N PHE A 204 -6.85 -22.76 25.53
CA PHE A 204 -7.95 -22.22 24.72
C PHE A 204 -9.16 -23.15 24.66
N SER A 205 -8.94 -24.46 24.46
CA SER A 205 -10.03 -25.45 24.37
C SER A 205 -10.87 -25.56 25.63
N LYS A 206 -10.31 -25.23 26.80
CA LYS A 206 -10.95 -25.30 28.13
C LYS A 206 -11.65 -24.00 28.55
N LYS A 207 -11.45 -22.92 27.80
CA LYS A 207 -12.06 -21.61 28.08
C LYS A 207 -13.56 -21.62 27.86
N ASN A 208 -14.27 -20.77 28.59
CA ASN A 208 -15.68 -20.52 28.33
C ASN A 208 -15.85 -19.68 27.04
N MET A 209 -17.08 -19.57 26.56
CA MET A 209 -17.38 -18.88 25.28
C MET A 209 -16.92 -17.42 25.26
N MET A 210 -17.02 -16.70 26.37
CA MET A 210 -16.63 -15.28 26.44
C MET A 210 -15.11 -15.12 26.35
N GLU A 211 -14.38 -15.93 27.09
CA GLU A 211 -12.92 -15.98 27.05
C GLU A 211 -12.39 -16.38 25.66
N LYS A 212 -13.03 -17.35 25.00
CA LYS A 212 -12.69 -17.73 23.62
C LYS A 212 -12.85 -16.55 22.66
N ARG A 213 -13.93 -15.78 22.76
CA ARG A 213 -14.15 -14.60 21.89
C ARG A 213 -13.09 -13.53 22.07
N VAL A 214 -12.62 -13.29 23.30
CA VAL A 214 -11.54 -12.32 23.54
C VAL A 214 -10.27 -12.75 22.83
N VAL A 215 -9.86 -14.01 23.03
CA VAL A 215 -8.66 -14.55 22.36
C VAL A 215 -8.81 -14.54 20.84
N LEU A 216 -9.97 -14.94 20.30
CA LEU A 216 -10.22 -14.90 18.85
C LEU A 216 -10.07 -13.49 18.30
N ARG A 217 -10.61 -12.48 18.99
CA ARG A 217 -10.49 -11.07 18.58
C ARG A 217 -9.04 -10.60 18.59
N ASP A 218 -8.26 -10.93 19.61
CA ASP A 218 -6.85 -10.54 19.69
C ASP A 218 -6.05 -11.11 18.51
N PHE A 219 -6.29 -12.37 18.15
CA PHE A 219 -5.69 -13.01 16.98
C PHE A 219 -6.17 -12.39 15.67
N GLU A 220 -7.46 -12.08 15.53
CA GLU A 220 -7.99 -11.40 14.34
C GLU A 220 -7.37 -10.02 14.14
N ASP A 221 -7.22 -9.24 15.20
CA ASP A 221 -6.63 -7.91 15.14
C ASP A 221 -5.12 -7.99 14.82
N TYR A 222 -4.41 -8.99 15.38
CA TYR A 222 -3.04 -9.31 14.98
C TYR A 222 -2.94 -9.70 13.49
N PHE A 223 -3.82 -10.57 12.99
CA PHE A 223 -3.81 -10.99 11.59
C PHE A 223 -4.18 -9.87 10.62
N LYS A 224 -5.09 -8.96 10.99
CA LYS A 224 -5.37 -7.76 10.18
C LYS A 224 -4.14 -6.86 10.09
N TYR A 225 -3.43 -6.68 11.21
CA TYR A 225 -2.18 -5.92 11.23
C TYR A 225 -1.11 -6.57 10.34
N GLU A 226 -0.85 -7.87 10.51
CA GLU A 226 0.11 -8.61 9.69
C GLU A 226 -0.26 -8.56 8.20
N TYR A 227 -1.52 -8.81 7.86
CA TYR A 227 -1.99 -8.70 6.49
C TYR A 227 -1.74 -7.31 5.90
N SER A 228 -2.01 -6.23 6.64
CA SER A 228 -1.73 -4.86 6.18
C SER A 228 -0.24 -4.60 5.94
N LEU A 229 0.65 -5.12 6.81
CA LEU A 229 2.10 -5.04 6.62
C LEU A 229 2.53 -5.81 5.37
N MET A 230 1.97 -7.00 5.16
CA MET A 230 2.26 -7.83 4.00
C MET A 230 1.81 -7.15 2.69
N LEU A 231 0.68 -6.45 2.68
CA LEU A 231 0.25 -5.69 1.51
C LEU A 231 1.23 -4.57 1.17
N ARG A 232 1.71 -3.83 2.17
CA ARG A 232 2.75 -2.81 1.98
C ARG A 232 4.06 -3.43 1.50
N ALA A 233 4.50 -4.51 2.14
CA ALA A 233 5.76 -5.16 1.84
C ALA A 233 5.77 -5.86 0.47
N PHE A 234 4.66 -6.44 0.02
CA PHE A 234 4.64 -7.32 -1.15
C PHE A 234 3.82 -6.77 -2.31
N VAL A 235 2.61 -6.27 -2.06
CA VAL A 235 1.72 -5.80 -3.12
C VAL A 235 2.10 -4.39 -3.57
N GLN A 236 2.46 -3.50 -2.64
CA GLN A 236 2.79 -2.11 -2.98
C GLN A 236 4.24 -1.94 -3.51
N SER A 237 5.16 -2.80 -3.06
CA SER A 237 6.57 -2.82 -3.49
C SER A 237 6.80 -3.54 -4.84
N THR A 238 5.76 -4.19 -5.36
CA THR A 238 5.82 -4.84 -6.67
C THR A 238 4.81 -4.21 -7.62
N ARG A 239 5.01 -4.45 -8.91
CA ARG A 239 4.14 -3.94 -9.97
C ARG A 239 3.71 -5.07 -10.88
N SER A 240 2.48 -4.99 -11.36
CA SER A 240 1.93 -5.77 -12.44
C SER A 240 1.95 -7.29 -12.24
N ILE A 241 2.13 -7.78 -11.00
CA ILE A 241 1.95 -9.20 -10.70
C ILE A 241 0.47 -9.58 -10.83
N PHE A 242 -0.40 -8.77 -10.24
CA PHE A 242 -1.82 -9.03 -10.16
C PHE A 242 -2.62 -8.02 -10.99
N ASN A 243 -3.81 -8.41 -11.45
CA ASN A 243 -4.75 -7.47 -12.06
C ASN A 243 -5.40 -6.53 -11.03
N TRP A 244 -5.33 -6.82 -9.73
CA TRP A 244 -5.91 -5.94 -8.72
C TRP A 244 -5.02 -4.73 -8.43
N GLN A 245 -5.64 -3.56 -8.32
CA GLN A 245 -4.97 -2.35 -7.81
C GLN A 245 -4.65 -2.52 -6.33
N ALA A 246 -3.62 -1.83 -5.84
CA ALA A 246 -3.16 -1.95 -4.45
C ALA A 246 -4.29 -1.72 -3.43
N TRP A 247 -5.22 -0.78 -3.67
CA TRP A 247 -6.34 -0.52 -2.77
C TRP A 247 -7.41 -1.63 -2.76
N HIS A 248 -7.58 -2.40 -3.84
CA HIS A 248 -8.55 -3.51 -3.85
C HIS A 248 -8.19 -4.59 -2.82
N TRP A 249 -6.90 -4.73 -2.49
CA TRP A 249 -6.44 -5.68 -1.47
C TRP A 249 -6.86 -5.31 -0.05
N TYR A 250 -7.32 -4.08 0.19
CA TYR A 250 -7.84 -3.61 1.47
C TYR A 250 -9.38 -3.62 1.52
N MET A 251 -10.06 -3.79 0.38
CA MET A 251 -11.52 -3.70 0.28
C MET A 251 -12.19 -5.06 0.56
N PRO A 252 -13.07 -5.16 1.59
CA PRO A 252 -13.77 -6.42 1.91
C PRO A 252 -14.59 -7.00 0.77
N SER A 253 -15.16 -6.15 -0.10
CA SER A 253 -15.91 -6.56 -1.29
C SER A 253 -15.07 -7.32 -2.32
N TRP A 254 -13.75 -7.14 -2.29
CA TRP A 254 -12.79 -7.81 -3.16
C TRP A 254 -12.15 -9.00 -2.45
N ASN A 255 -11.58 -8.77 -1.28
CA ASN A 255 -10.69 -9.74 -0.61
C ASN A 255 -11.42 -10.69 0.36
N GLY A 256 -12.61 -10.34 0.86
CA GLY A 256 -13.13 -10.90 2.12
C GLY A 256 -13.36 -12.41 2.09
N LYS A 257 -13.71 -12.96 0.92
CA LYS A 257 -13.93 -14.41 0.72
C LYS A 257 -12.65 -15.25 0.73
N PHE A 258 -11.48 -14.61 0.64
CA PHE A 258 -10.16 -15.25 0.59
C PHE A 258 -9.42 -15.18 1.93
N MET A 259 -9.91 -14.37 2.86
CA MET A 259 -9.33 -14.23 4.19
C MET A 259 -9.61 -15.46 5.04
N MET A 260 -8.71 -15.78 5.97
CA MET A 260 -8.95 -16.79 7.01
C MET A 260 -10.26 -16.47 7.74
N LYS A 261 -11.11 -17.48 7.91
CA LYS A 261 -12.36 -17.33 8.65
C LYS A 261 -12.15 -17.58 10.15
N GLN A 262 -13.02 -16.98 10.97
CA GLN A 262 -12.95 -17.11 12.42
C GLN A 262 -13.11 -18.57 12.91
N ASP A 263 -13.93 -19.37 12.24
CA ASP A 263 -14.11 -20.80 12.54
C ASP A 263 -12.85 -21.63 12.23
N GLU A 264 -12.11 -21.26 11.18
CA GLU A 264 -10.80 -21.87 10.87
C GLU A 264 -9.76 -21.54 11.96
N LEU A 265 -9.71 -20.28 12.39
CA LEU A 265 -8.85 -19.85 13.50
C LEU A 265 -9.24 -20.57 14.81
N GLU A 266 -10.52 -20.60 15.16
CA GLU A 266 -11.00 -21.31 16.35
C GLU A 266 -10.62 -22.80 16.31
N ALA A 267 -10.70 -23.45 15.15
CA ALA A 267 -10.27 -24.83 15.00
C ALA A 267 -8.76 -25.02 15.24
N ILE A 268 -7.91 -24.09 14.78
CA ILE A 268 -6.47 -24.10 15.05
C ILE A 268 -6.21 -23.95 16.55
N LEU A 269 -6.83 -22.97 17.20
CA LEU A 269 -6.66 -22.71 18.62
C LEU A 269 -7.17 -23.88 19.50
N ASN A 270 -8.28 -24.52 19.12
CA ASN A 270 -8.81 -25.68 19.84
C ASN A 270 -7.89 -26.90 19.77
N ARG A 271 -7.08 -27.05 18.71
CA ARG A 271 -6.07 -28.13 18.62
C ARG A 271 -4.89 -27.90 19.56
N GLY A 272 -4.60 -26.64 19.91
CA GLY A 272 -3.46 -26.29 20.75
C GLY A 272 -2.08 -26.55 20.10
N ILE A 273 -2.04 -26.75 18.78
CA ILE A 273 -0.81 -26.99 18.01
C ILE A 273 -0.60 -25.80 17.09
N THR A 274 0.49 -25.08 17.29
CA THR A 274 0.88 -23.95 16.43
C THR A 274 1.30 -24.46 15.06
N PRO A 275 0.67 -24.02 13.96
CA PRO A 275 1.14 -24.35 12.62
C PRO A 275 2.47 -23.61 12.32
N ASP A 276 3.27 -24.16 11.41
CA ASP A 276 4.48 -23.47 10.93
C ASP A 276 4.14 -22.09 10.32
N PHE A 277 2.96 -22.00 9.70
CA PHE A 277 2.42 -20.77 9.14
C PHE A 277 0.91 -20.69 9.33
N PHE A 278 0.42 -19.51 9.71
CA PHE A 278 -0.97 -19.10 9.56
C PHE A 278 -1.19 -18.57 8.15
N ILE A 279 -2.21 -19.06 7.46
CA ILE A 279 -2.59 -18.59 6.12
C ILE A 279 -3.62 -17.49 6.26
N LEU A 280 -3.20 -16.23 6.10
CA LEU A 280 -4.08 -15.07 6.29
C LEU A 280 -4.99 -14.81 5.09
N PHE A 281 -4.48 -15.07 3.89
CA PHE A 281 -5.21 -14.95 2.64
C PHE A 281 -4.83 -16.11 1.72
N LYS A 282 -5.84 -16.71 1.09
CA LYS A 282 -5.66 -17.78 0.10
C LYS A 282 -6.65 -17.63 -1.05
N ALA A 283 -6.12 -17.53 -2.26
CA ALA A 283 -6.91 -17.48 -3.47
C ALA A 283 -6.38 -18.47 -4.52
N THR A 284 -7.30 -19.01 -5.32
CA THR A 284 -6.98 -19.75 -6.54
C THR A 284 -7.57 -18.99 -7.72
N THR A 285 -6.73 -18.60 -8.68
CA THR A 285 -7.18 -17.87 -9.86
C THR A 285 -8.03 -18.79 -10.77
N PRO A 286 -8.83 -18.24 -11.71
CA PRO A 286 -9.54 -19.05 -12.70
C PRO A 286 -8.64 -19.95 -13.55
N LYS A 287 -7.34 -19.61 -13.68
CA LYS A 287 -6.33 -20.42 -14.38
C LYS A 287 -5.74 -21.54 -13.50
N GLY A 288 -6.11 -21.59 -12.22
CA GLY A 288 -5.64 -22.60 -11.26
C GLY A 288 -4.31 -22.26 -10.59
N GLU A 289 -3.88 -21.00 -10.64
CA GLU A 289 -2.68 -20.51 -9.94
C GLU A 289 -3.06 -20.24 -8.48
N SER A 290 -2.15 -20.53 -7.53
CA SER A 290 -2.42 -20.31 -6.10
C SER A 290 -1.68 -19.09 -5.57
N ILE A 291 -2.35 -18.27 -4.77
CA ILE A 291 -1.81 -17.08 -4.13
C ILE A 291 -2.06 -17.21 -2.62
N GLU A 292 -0.99 -17.19 -1.82
CA GLU A 292 -1.07 -17.32 -0.37
C GLU A 292 -0.25 -16.24 0.33
N LEU A 293 -0.87 -15.53 1.27
CA LEU A 293 -0.19 -14.68 2.24
C LEU A 293 -0.18 -15.42 3.57
N ARG A 294 1.02 -15.70 4.09
CA ARG A 294 1.27 -16.48 5.29
C ARG A 294 2.20 -15.76 6.25
N THR A 295 1.98 -15.93 7.55
CA THR A 295 2.88 -15.48 8.62
C THR A 295 3.16 -16.64 9.58
N ASN A 296 4.39 -16.77 10.07
CA ASN A 296 4.72 -17.76 11.12
C ASN A 296 4.45 -17.24 12.54
N GLY A 297 3.90 -16.03 12.67
CA GLY A 297 3.66 -15.36 13.95
C GLY A 297 4.94 -14.93 14.69
N SER A 298 6.13 -15.20 14.15
CA SER A 298 7.43 -14.94 14.78
C SER A 298 8.26 -13.93 13.98
N GLY A 299 7.59 -13.11 13.15
CA GLY A 299 8.20 -12.06 12.34
C GLY A 299 8.58 -12.48 10.92
N LEU A 300 8.28 -13.71 10.46
CA LEU A 300 8.44 -14.09 9.05
C LEU A 300 7.08 -14.10 8.34
N SER A 301 6.97 -13.23 7.34
CA SER A 301 5.80 -13.14 6.46
C SER A 301 6.19 -13.46 5.02
N VAL A 302 5.30 -14.16 4.32
CA VAL A 302 5.55 -14.69 2.96
C VAL A 302 4.32 -14.49 2.09
N LEU A 303 4.52 -13.89 0.90
CA LEU A 303 3.61 -14.03 -0.23
C LEU A 303 4.17 -15.12 -1.14
N GLU A 304 3.38 -16.15 -1.43
CA GLU A 304 3.73 -17.18 -2.41
C GLU A 304 2.68 -17.23 -3.51
N VAL A 305 3.14 -17.10 -4.75
CA VAL A 305 2.38 -17.29 -5.97
C VAL A 305 2.93 -18.55 -6.66
N LYS A 306 2.08 -19.54 -6.91
CA LYS A 306 2.42 -20.71 -7.72
C LYS A 306 1.65 -20.70 -9.01
N THR A 307 2.36 -20.69 -10.13
CA THR A 307 1.77 -20.84 -11.45
C THR A 307 1.68 -22.33 -11.80
N LYS A 308 0.67 -22.71 -12.59
CA LYS A 308 0.58 -24.08 -13.12
C LYS A 308 1.64 -24.27 -14.20
N ASN A 309 2.27 -25.46 -14.19
CA ASN A 309 3.12 -25.95 -15.27
C ASN A 309 2.38 -26.00 -16.61
#